data_AF-A0A850NU94-F1
#
_entry.id   AF-A0A850NU94-F1
#
_cell.length_a   1.000
_cell.length_b   1.000
_cell.length_c   1.000
_cell.angle_alpha   90.00
_cell.angle_beta   90.00
_cell.angle_gamma   90.00
#
_symmetry.space_group_name_H-M   'P 1'
#
loop_
_entity.id
_entity.type
_entity.pdbx_description
1 polymer ?
#
loop_
_entity_poly.entity_id
_entity_poly.type
_entity_poly.pdbx_seq_one_letter_code
_entity_poly.pdbx_strand_id
1 'polypeptide(L)' 'MTAPNRLALLTPAQTAAIDSAGDVLAWMENAGRMAARAILRHWTPRPVLVACGPGANGGDGYVVARHLERAGWPVR' A
#
# COMPACT_ATOMS: atom_id res chain seq x y z
N MET A 1 25.84 -10.54 16.53
CA MET A 1 24.46 -10.34 16.05
C MET A 1 24.48 -10.37 14.53
N THR A 2 23.97 -11.43 13.91
CA THR A 2 23.78 -11.49 12.46
C THR A 2 22.76 -10.43 12.05
N ALA A 3 23.09 -9.64 11.03
CA ALA A 3 22.16 -8.67 10.46
C ALA A 3 20.85 -9.39 10.07
N PRO A 4 19.68 -8.80 10.34
CA PRO A 4 18.42 -9.42 9.96
C PRO A 4 18.40 -9.66 8.44
N ASN A 5 17.96 -10.85 8.03
CA ASN A 5 17.80 -11.18 6.62
C ASN A 5 16.84 -10.16 5.99
N ARG A 6 17.37 -9.34 5.08
CA ARG A 6 16.65 -8.21 4.45
C ARG A 6 15.46 -8.65 3.60
N LEU A 7 15.39 -9.96 3.28
CA LEU A 7 14.34 -10.60 2.49
C LEU A 7 13.66 -11.74 3.26
N ALA A 8 13.56 -11.62 4.59
CA ALA A 8 12.82 -12.59 5.39
C ALA A 8 11.34 -12.65 4.95
N LEU A 9 10.87 -13.86 4.64
CA LEU A 9 9.43 -14.12 4.46
C LEU A 9 8.82 -14.35 5.83
N LEU A 10 7.93 -13.45 6.23
CA LEU A 10 7.22 -13.53 7.50
C LEU A 10 5.99 -14.41 7.37
N THR A 11 5.71 -15.18 8.42
CA THR A 11 4.42 -15.86 8.56
C THR A 11 3.30 -14.84 8.83
N PRO A 12 2.04 -15.17 8.54
CA PRO A 12 0.91 -14.28 8.87
C PRO A 12 0.87 -13.85 10.34
N ALA A 13 1.23 -14.74 11.27
CA ALA A 13 1.29 -14.42 12.70
C ALA A 13 2.40 -13.39 13.02
N GLN A 14 3.55 -13.48 12.36
CA GLN A 14 4.63 -12.50 12.52
C GLN A 14 4.25 -11.13 11.95
N THR A 15 3.63 -11.09 10.76
CA THR A 15 3.13 -9.84 10.18
C THR A 15 2.06 -9.21 11.07
N ALA A 16 1.09 -10.00 11.57
CA ALA A 16 0.07 -9.48 12.48
C ALA A 16 0.65 -8.93 13.79
N ALA A 17 1.69 -9.55 14.33
CA ALA A 17 2.39 -9.04 15.51
C ALA A 17 3.06 -7.68 15.23
N ILE A 18 3.69 -7.52 14.07
CA ILE A 18 4.23 -6.22 13.63
C ILE A 18 3.09 -5.22 13.47
N ASP A 19 2.04 -5.59 12.75
CA ASP A 19 0.89 -4.72 12.45
C ASP A 19 0.23 -4.18 13.74
N SER A 20 0.20 -4.99 14.80
CA SER A 20 -0.34 -4.58 16.11
C SER A 20 0.53 -3.59 16.88
N ALA A 21 1.82 -3.47 16.52
CA ALA A 21 2.81 -2.71 17.27
C ALA A 21 3.07 -1.30 16.74
N GLY A 22 2.38 -0.85 15.67
CA GLY A 22 2.65 0.46 15.08
C GLY A 22 1.43 1.23 14.63
N ASP A 23 1.70 2.38 13.99
CA ASP A 23 0.68 3.31 13.53
C ASP A 23 0.16 2.85 12.16
N VAL A 24 -0.98 2.18 12.21
CA VAL A 24 -1.63 1.61 11.02
C VAL A 24 -1.95 2.70 9.97
N LEU A 25 -2.28 3.93 10.37
CA LEU A 25 -2.57 5.01 9.42
C LEU A 25 -1.30 5.48 8.71
N ALA A 26 -0.19 5.64 9.44
CA ALA A 26 1.09 5.99 8.85
C ALA A 26 1.61 4.89 7.91
N TRP A 27 1.41 3.62 8.28
CA TRP A 27 1.76 2.49 7.42
C TRP A 27 0.91 2.44 6.16
N MET A 28 -0.41 2.65 6.28
CA MET A 28 -1.29 2.70 5.12
C MET A 28 -0.91 3.83 4.15
N GLU A 29 -0.61 5.02 4.66
CA GLU A 29 -0.15 6.15 3.83
C GLU A 29 1.14 5.80 3.08
N ASN A 30 2.09 5.15 3.77
CA ASN A 30 3.36 4.77 3.18
C ASN A 30 3.19 3.68 2.12
N ALA A 31 2.44 2.61 2.43
CA ALA A 31 2.18 1.49 1.54
C ALA A 31 1.45 1.95 0.27
N GLY A 32 0.31 2.63 0.44
CA GLY A 32 -0.49 3.10 -0.69
C GLY A 32 0.26 4.11 -1.57
N ARG A 33 1.03 5.03 -0.98
CA ARG A 33 1.87 5.98 -1.74
C ARG A 33 2.92 5.25 -2.59
N MET A 34 3.53 4.20 -2.06
CA MET A 34 4.54 3.43 -2.79
C MET A 34 3.93 2.58 -3.90
N ALA A 35 2.76 2.00 -3.68
CA ALA A 35 1.97 1.33 -4.72
C ALA A 35 1.57 2.30 -5.84
N ALA A 36 1.02 3.48 -5.51
CA ALA A 36 0.67 4.50 -6.49
C ALA A 36 1.91 4.93 -7.31
N ARG A 37 3.04 5.17 -6.65
CA ARG A 37 4.31 5.48 -7.34
C ARG A 37 4.75 4.37 -8.28
N ALA A 38 4.56 3.10 -7.92
CA ALA A 38 4.86 1.99 -8.81
C ALA A 38 3.94 2.01 -10.04
N ILE A 39 2.65 2.24 -9.87
CA ILE A 39 1.68 2.36 -10.98
C ILE A 39 2.09 3.49 -11.93
N LEU A 40 2.34 4.70 -11.39
CA LEU A 40 2.75 5.88 -12.16
C LEU A 40 4.04 5.68 -12.96
N ARG A 41 4.96 4.84 -12.47
CA ARG A 41 6.22 4.55 -13.18
C ARG A 41 6.07 3.57 -14.34
N HIS A 42 5.16 2.61 -14.22
CA HIS A 42 5.07 1.49 -15.18
C HIS A 42 3.98 1.68 -16.23
N TRP A 43 3.11 2.66 -16.05
CA TRP A 43 1.91 2.80 -16.85
C TRP A 43 1.58 4.27 -17.14
N THR A 44 1.01 4.52 -18.32
CA THR A 44 0.41 5.81 -18.69
C THR A 44 -1.01 5.95 -18.14
N PRO A 45 -1.50 7.19 -17.92
CA PRO A 45 -2.85 7.43 -17.40
C PRO A 45 -3.94 6.72 -18.18
N ARG A 46 -4.84 6.03 -17.46
CA ARG A 46 -6.01 5.33 -18.00
C ARG A 46 -7.03 5.03 -16.91
N PRO A 47 -8.26 4.60 -17.27
CA PRO A 47 -9.27 4.20 -16.28
C PRO A 47 -8.75 3.14 -15.31
N VAL A 48 -8.90 3.41 -14.01
CA VAL A 48 -8.52 2.49 -12.93
C VAL A 48 -9.72 2.30 -12.00
N LEU A 49 -10.04 1.04 -11.70
CA LEU A 49 -10.96 0.68 -10.63
C LEU A 49 -10.15 0.31 -9.39
N VAL A 50 -10.45 0.91 -8.24
CA VAL A 50 -9.84 0.55 -6.96
C VAL A 50 -10.87 -0.15 -6.07
N ALA A 51 -10.79 -1.48 -5.99
CA ALA A 51 -11.70 -2.28 -5.17
C ALA A 51 -11.15 -2.45 -3.75
N CYS A 52 -11.67 -1.66 -2.80
CA CYS A 52 -11.25 -1.69 -1.40
C CYS A 52 -12.08 -2.67 -0.56
N GLY A 53 -11.41 -3.56 0.18
CA GLY A 53 -12.04 -4.34 1.25
C GLY A 53 -12.17 -3.55 2.57
N PRO A 54 -12.75 -4.12 3.64
CA PRO A 54 -12.98 -3.41 4.90
C PRO A 54 -11.75 -3.31 5.83
N GLY A 55 -10.62 -3.95 5.47
CA GLY A 55 -9.41 -4.00 6.32
C GLY A 55 -8.35 -2.95 5.97
N ALA A 56 -7.16 -3.06 6.58
CA ALA A 56 -6.03 -2.15 6.35
C ALA A 56 -5.63 -2.05 4.86
N ASN A 57 -5.61 -3.17 4.14
CA ASN A 57 -5.36 -3.17 2.69
C ASN A 57 -6.40 -2.36 1.90
N GLY A 58 -7.64 -2.25 2.40
CA GLY A 58 -8.64 -1.36 1.83
C GLY A 58 -8.26 0.11 2.01
N GLY A 59 -7.74 0.46 3.19
CA GLY A 59 -7.16 1.77 3.46
C GLY A 59 -5.99 2.10 2.54
N ASP A 60 -5.08 1.15 2.29
CA ASP A 60 -4.01 1.28 1.28
C ASP A 60 -4.60 1.62 -0.09
N GLY A 61 -5.67 0.92 -0.48
CA GLY A 61 -6.40 1.15 -1.72
C GLY A 61 -6.91 2.60 -1.83
N TYR A 62 -7.55 3.14 -0.79
CA TYR A 62 -7.99 4.53 -0.77
C TYR A 62 -6.82 5.53 -0.89
N VAL A 63 -5.68 5.23 -0.27
CA VAL A 63 -4.46 6.02 -0.42
C VAL A 63 -3.97 5.95 -1.88
N VAL A 64 -3.93 4.76 -2.49
CA VAL A 64 -3.59 4.59 -3.91
C VAL A 64 -4.49 5.42 -4.81
N ALA A 65 -5.82 5.29 -4.63
CA ALA A 65 -6.83 6.02 -5.38
C ALA A 65 -6.56 7.53 -5.32
N ARG A 66 -6.43 8.09 -4.12
CA ARG A 66 -6.16 9.53 -3.92
C ARG A 66 -4.87 10.00 -4.58
N HIS A 67 -3.81 9.22 -4.55
CA HIS A 67 -2.54 9.59 -5.20
C HIS A 67 -2.63 9.51 -6.73
N LEU A 68 -3.35 8.54 -7.28
CA LEU A 68 -3.60 8.43 -8.72
C LEU A 68 -4.52 9.55 -9.23
N GLU A 69 -5.60 9.87 -8.51
CA GLU A 69 -6.49 11.01 -8.82
C GLU A 69 -5.72 12.32 -8.86
N ARG A 70 -4.86 12.58 -7.86
CA ARG A 70 -3.99 13.77 -7.81
C ARG A 70 -2.98 13.82 -8.96
N ALA A 71 -2.63 12.68 -9.54
CA ALA A 71 -1.79 12.56 -10.72
C ALA A 71 -2.58 12.65 -12.04
N GLY A 72 -3.88 12.95 -11.99
CA GLY A 72 -4.74 13.13 -13.17
C GLY A 72 -5.27 11.83 -13.77
N TRP A 73 -5.25 10.72 -13.02
CA TRP A 73 -5.81 9.46 -13.49
C TRP A 73 -7.33 9.41 -13.28
N PRO A 74 -8.10 8.85 -14.23
CA PRO A 74 -9.53 8.63 -14.04
C PRO A 74 -9.77 7.40 -13.15
N VAL A 75 -9.86 7.63 -11.85
CA VAL A 75 -10.11 6.59 -10.84
C VAL A 75 -11.61 6.41 -10.58
N ARG A 76 -12.02 5.18 -10.28
CA ARG A 76 -13.37 4.77 -9.86
C ARG A 76 -13.31 3.82 -8.69
#